data_AF-A0A5D0QRA1-F1
#
_entry.id   AF-A0A5D0QRA1-F1
#
_cell.length_a   1.000
_cell.length_b   1.000
_cell.length_c   1.000
_cell.angle_alpha   90.00
_cell.angle_beta   90.00
_cell.angle_gamma   90.00
#
_symmetry.space_group_name_H-M   'P 1'
#
loop_
_entity.id
_entity.type
_entity.pdbx_description
1 polymer ?
#
loop_
_entity_poly.entity_id
_entity_poly.type
_entity_poly.pdbx_seq_one_letter_code
_entity_poly.pdbx_strand_id
1 'polypeptide(L)'
;MTNNGSTGLGILAGAAIGAVLGILFAPDKGSATRQRIADEAELQKQRLASTALDLRDRVASTVSTEKHNLEDRVESLVTDASYKAEDVITALESRLKDLKMQNKKLQKS
;
A
#
# COMPACT_ATOMS: atom_id res chain seq x y z
N MET A 1 39.30 -41.20 32.74
CA MET A 1 38.65 -42.11 31.76
C MET A 1 37.83 -41.23 30.84
N THR A 2 38.18 -41.11 29.57
CA THR A 2 37.43 -40.27 28.62
C THR A 2 36.04 -40.87 28.42
N ASN A 3 35.04 -40.04 28.62
CA ASN A 3 33.62 -40.37 28.58
C ASN A 3 33.18 -40.39 27.10
N ASN A 4 33.42 -41.51 26.42
CA ASN A 4 33.13 -41.67 24.99
C ASN A 4 31.63 -41.59 24.63
N GLY A 5 30.72 -41.62 25.62
CA GLY A 5 29.27 -41.54 25.42
C GLY A 5 28.76 -40.13 25.04
N SER A 6 29.43 -39.07 25.49
CA SER A 6 29.00 -37.69 25.17
C SER A 6 29.44 -37.24 23.77
N THR A 7 30.57 -37.74 23.28
CA THR A 7 31.08 -37.43 21.94
C THR A 7 30.19 -38.00 20.82
N GLY A 8 29.67 -39.22 21.00
CA GLY A 8 28.79 -39.85 20.01
C GLY A 8 27.44 -39.13 19.86
N LEU A 9 26.86 -38.67 20.97
CA LEU A 9 25.63 -37.86 20.97
C LEU A 9 25.83 -36.51 20.27
N GLY A 10 26.98 -35.86 20.49
CA GLY A 10 27.30 -34.59 19.83
C GLY A 10 27.40 -34.72 18.30
N ILE A 11 28.01 -35.80 17.79
CA ILE A 11 28.14 -36.06 16.35
C ILE A 11 26.78 -36.34 15.72
N LEU A 12 25.94 -37.16 16.37
CA LEU A 12 24.59 -37.46 15.88
C LEU A 12 23.70 -36.21 15.83
N ALA A 13 23.75 -35.40 16.89
CA ALA A 13 23.03 -34.12 16.94
C ALA A 13 23.53 -33.16 15.85
N GLY A 14 24.85 -33.04 15.67
CA GLY A 14 25.45 -32.22 14.62
C GLY A 14 25.10 -32.68 13.20
N ALA A 15 25.11 -33.99 12.95
CA ALA A 15 24.74 -34.57 11.66
C ALA A 15 23.25 -34.37 11.34
N ALA A 16 22.36 -34.51 12.33
CA ALA A 16 20.94 -34.26 12.16
C ALA A 16 20.66 -32.80 11.78
N ILE A 17 21.28 -31.86 12.49
CA ILE A 17 21.17 -30.41 12.17
C ILE A 17 21.75 -30.12 10.79
N GLY A 18 22.92 -30.69 10.47
CA GLY A 18 23.55 -30.55 9.15
C GLY A 18 22.71 -31.10 8.01
N ALA A 19 22.02 -32.22 8.21
CA ALA A 19 21.14 -32.83 7.21
C ALA A 19 19.88 -31.98 6.96
N VAL A 20 19.27 -31.45 8.03
CA VAL A 20 18.10 -30.56 7.89
C VAL A 20 18.47 -29.30 7.09
N LEU A 21 19.61 -28.68 7.43
CA LEU A 21 20.11 -27.52 6.69
C LEU A 21 20.49 -27.89 5.26
N GLY A 22 21.13 -29.04 5.04
CA GLY A 22 21.50 -29.52 3.72
C GLY A 22 20.30 -29.79 2.81
N ILE A 23 19.20 -30.33 3.35
CA ILE A 23 17.96 -30.56 2.60
C ILE A 23 17.27 -29.22 2.29
N LEU A 24 17.20 -28.30 3.27
CA LEU A 24 16.57 -26.99 3.08
C LEU A 24 17.32 -26.11 2.07
N PHE A 25 18.65 -26.21 2.06
CA PHE A 25 19.51 -25.42 1.18
C PHE A 25 19.78 -26.09 -0.17
N ALA A 26 19.45 -27.38 -0.32
CA ALA A 26 19.62 -28.09 -1.58
C ALA A 26 18.67 -27.48 -2.62
N PRO A 27 19.18 -26.86 -3.70
CA PRO A 27 18.33 -26.40 -4.77
C PRO A 27 17.73 -27.61 -5.49
N ASP A 28 16.47 -27.48 -5.88
CA ASP A 28 15.83 -28.43 -6.81
C ASP A 28 16.69 -28.59 -8.08
N LYS A 29 16.56 -29.74 -8.74
CA LYS A 29 17.20 -29.94 -10.06
C LYS A 29 16.72 -28.84 -11.01
N GLY A 30 17.66 -28.14 -11.65
CA GLY A 30 17.34 -27.00 -12.52
C GLY A 30 16.41 -27.32 -13.71
N SER A 31 16.27 -28.59 -14.10
CA SER A 31 15.24 -29.03 -15.05
C SER A 31 13.83 -28.95 -14.48
N ALA A 32 13.63 -29.36 -13.22
CA ALA A 32 12.36 -29.28 -12.52
C ALA A 32 11.96 -27.83 -12.26
N THR A 33 12.91 -26.97 -11.88
CA THR A 33 12.66 -25.53 -11.69
C THR A 33 12.23 -24.86 -12.99
N ARG A 34 12.90 -25.16 -14.12
CA ARG A 34 12.51 -24.60 -15.42
C ARG A 34 11.11 -25.06 -15.86
N GLN A 35 10.77 -26.32 -15.63
CA GLN A 35 9.44 -26.84 -15.92
C GLN A 35 8.37 -26.16 -15.06
N ARG A 36 8.59 -26.04 -13.75
CA ARG A 36 7.68 -25.33 -12.83
C ARG A 36 7.47 -23.86 -13.23
N ILE A 37 8.53 -23.15 -13.63
CA ILE A 37 8.43 -21.77 -14.11
C ILE A 37 7.59 -21.68 -15.39
N ALA A 38 7.80 -22.60 -16.35
CA ALA A 38 7.03 -22.62 -17.58
C ALA A 38 5.53 -22.86 -17.32
N ASP A 39 5.23 -23.85 -16.48
CA ASP A 39 3.86 -24.20 -16.11
C ASP A 39 3.16 -23.05 -15.35
N GLU A 40 3.85 -22.42 -14.40
CA GLU A 40 3.34 -21.26 -13.66
C GLU A 40 3.14 -20.03 -14.56
N ALA A 41 4.04 -19.78 -15.50
CA ALA A 41 3.95 -18.66 -16.43
C ALA A 41 2.74 -18.80 -17.38
N GLU A 42 2.49 -20.01 -17.89
CA GLU A 42 1.32 -20.26 -18.75
C GLU A 42 0.01 -20.09 -17.98
N LEU A 43 -0.05 -20.59 -16.74
CA LEU A 43 -1.23 -20.49 -15.89
C LEU A 43 -1.49 -19.04 -15.44
N GLN A 44 -0.45 -18.26 -15.15
CA GLN A 44 -0.58 -16.83 -14.86
C GLN A 44 -1.02 -16.03 -16.09
N LYS A 45 -0.50 -16.34 -17.28
CA LYS A 45 -0.92 -15.67 -18.53
C LYS A 45 -2.42 -15.83 -18.78
N GLN A 46 -2.96 -17.03 -18.57
CA GLN A 46 -4.41 -17.28 -18.73
C GLN A 46 -5.25 -16.53 -17.68
N ARG A 47 -4.77 -16.47 -16.43
CA ARG A 47 -5.45 -15.71 -15.36
C ARG A 47 -5.40 -14.19 -15.57
N LEU A 48 -4.29 -13.66 -16.06
CA LEU A 48 -4.14 -12.25 -16.40
C LEU A 48 -5.05 -11.85 -17.57
N ALA A 49 -5.12 -12.68 -18.61
CA ALA A 49 -5.99 -12.41 -19.76
C ALA A 49 -7.47 -12.36 -19.39
N SER A 50 -7.94 -13.30 -18.56
CA SER A 50 -9.33 -13.31 -18.07
C SER A 50 -9.62 -12.14 -17.12
N THR A 51 -8.73 -11.88 -16.16
CA THR A 51 -8.87 -10.78 -15.20
C THR A 51 -8.86 -9.41 -15.88
N ALA A 52 -8.03 -9.23 -16.93
CA ALA A 52 -7.97 -7.97 -17.67
C ALA A 52 -9.24 -7.69 -18.49
N LEU A 53 -9.85 -8.73 -19.06
CA LEU A 53 -11.14 -8.61 -19.76
C LEU A 53 -12.27 -8.24 -18.78
N ASP A 54 -12.33 -8.91 -17.63
CA ASP A 54 -13.33 -8.62 -16.59
C ASP A 54 -13.14 -7.23 -15.97
N LEU A 55 -11.90 -6.77 -15.76
CA LEU A 55 -11.61 -5.42 -15.30
C LEU A 55 -12.00 -4.36 -16.33
N ARG A 56 -11.70 -4.59 -17.61
CA ARG A 56 -12.10 -3.67 -18.68
C ARG A 56 -13.61 -3.46 -18.68
N ASP A 57 -14.38 -4.54 -18.60
CA ASP A 57 -15.84 -4.46 -18.68
C ASP A 57 -16.43 -3.83 -17.42
N ARG A 58 -15.88 -4.13 -16.23
CA ARG A 58 -16.27 -3.47 -14.97
C ARG A 58 -15.89 -1.99 -14.90
N VAL A 59 -14.69 -1.63 -15.37
CA VAL A 59 -14.23 -0.23 -15.40
C VAL A 59 -15.08 0.56 -16.39
N ALA A 60 -15.37 0.02 -17.57
CA ALA A 60 -16.24 0.67 -18.54
C ALA A 60 -17.64 0.94 -17.96
N SER A 61 -18.26 -0.04 -17.28
CA SER A 61 -19.58 0.14 -16.66
C SER A 61 -19.55 1.09 -15.46
N THR A 62 -18.55 1.00 -14.60
CA THR A 62 -18.45 1.84 -13.40
C THR A 62 -18.12 3.28 -13.76
N VAL A 63 -17.25 3.53 -14.73
CA VAL A 63 -16.92 4.89 -15.18
C VAL A 63 -18.14 5.59 -15.78
N SER A 64 -19.00 4.88 -16.52
CA SER A 64 -20.22 5.47 -17.07
C SER A 64 -21.24 5.85 -16.00
N THR A 65 -21.40 5.04 -14.94
CA THR A 65 -22.34 5.33 -13.84
C THR A 65 -21.77 6.35 -12.84
N GLU A 66 -20.48 6.29 -12.53
CA GLU A 66 -19.82 7.20 -11.59
C GLU A 66 -19.60 8.60 -12.16
N LYS A 67 -19.51 8.77 -13.49
CA LYS A 67 -19.32 10.09 -14.11
C LYS A 67 -20.43 11.08 -13.74
N HIS A 68 -21.69 10.65 -13.76
CA HIS A 68 -22.83 11.50 -13.35
C HIS A 68 -22.75 11.87 -11.86
N ASN A 69 -22.49 10.89 -10.99
CA ASN A 69 -22.38 11.13 -9.54
C ASN A 69 -21.15 11.99 -9.18
N LEU A 70 -20.09 11.92 -9.98
CA LEU A 70 -18.87 12.70 -9.78
C LEU A 70 -19.08 14.17 -10.16
N GLU A 71 -19.77 14.44 -11.26
CA GLU A 71 -20.10 15.81 -11.68
C GLU A 71 -20.93 16.53 -10.58
N ASP A 72 -21.97 15.87 -10.05
CA ASP A 72 -22.78 16.41 -8.95
C ASP A 72 -21.97 16.62 -7.65
N ARG A 73 -21.07 15.68 -7.32
CA ARG A 73 -20.19 15.80 -6.14
C ARG A 73 -19.15 16.90 -6.30
N VAL A 74 -18.58 17.07 -7.48
CA VAL A 74 -17.61 18.15 -7.75
C VAL A 74 -18.28 19.51 -7.65
N GLU A 75 -19.48 19.68 -8.22
CA GLU A 75 -20.23 20.93 -8.14
C GLU A 75 -20.58 21.30 -6.68
N SER A 76 -21.03 20.32 -5.90
CA SER A 76 -21.32 20.52 -4.47
C SER A 76 -20.06 20.87 -3.66
N LEU A 77 -18.93 20.22 -3.93
CA LEU A 77 -17.66 20.49 -3.25
C LEU A 77 -17.12 21.88 -3.57
N VAL A 78 -17.19 22.29 -4.85
CA VAL A 78 -16.76 23.63 -5.27
C VAL A 78 -17.62 24.69 -4.59
N THR A 79 -18.93 24.47 -4.52
CA THR A 79 -19.87 25.37 -3.86
C THR A 79 -19.58 25.49 -2.35
N ASP A 80 -19.47 24.37 -1.64
CA ASP A 80 -19.17 24.34 -0.21
C ASP A 80 -17.79 24.93 0.13
N ALA A 81 -16.78 24.66 -0.70
CA ALA A 81 -15.45 25.23 -0.55
C ALA A 81 -15.47 26.75 -0.73
N SER A 82 -16.22 27.25 -1.72
CA SER A 82 -16.37 28.69 -1.95
C SER A 82 -17.03 29.38 -0.75
N TYR A 83 -18.12 28.83 -0.22
CA TYR A 83 -18.79 29.40 0.96
C TYR A 83 -17.87 29.40 2.19
N LYS A 84 -17.18 28.28 2.46
CA LYS A 84 -16.24 28.20 3.58
C LYS A 84 -15.06 29.14 3.43
N ALA A 85 -14.57 29.36 2.20
CA ALA A 85 -13.50 30.32 1.95
C ALA A 85 -13.94 31.75 2.29
N GLU A 86 -15.15 32.16 1.87
CA GLU A 86 -15.71 33.49 2.19
C GLU A 86 -15.89 33.73 3.69
N ASP A 87 -16.39 32.73 4.43
CA ASP A 87 -16.51 32.80 5.90
C ASP A 87 -15.15 33.02 6.58
N VAL A 88 -14.13 32.30 6.11
CA VAL A 88 -12.75 32.42 6.63
C VAL A 88 -12.19 33.81 6.31
N ILE A 89 -12.40 34.32 5.09
CA ILE A 89 -11.96 35.67 4.70
C ILE A 89 -12.60 36.71 5.61
N THR A 90 -13.93 36.62 5.82
CA THR A 90 -14.67 37.54 6.69
C THR A 90 -14.15 37.52 8.13
N ALA A 91 -13.88 36.33 8.67
CA ALA A 91 -13.31 36.18 10.00
C ALA A 91 -11.91 36.81 10.10
N LEU A 92 -11.06 36.61 9.09
CA LEU A 92 -9.73 37.22 9.03
C LEU A 92 -9.79 38.75 8.96
N GLU A 93 -10.68 39.32 8.17
CA GLU A 93 -10.88 40.78 8.08
C GLU A 93 -11.30 41.38 9.42
N SER A 94 -12.24 40.73 10.11
CA SER A 94 -12.68 41.15 11.44
C SER A 94 -11.51 41.17 12.43
N ARG A 95 -10.71 40.09 12.48
CA ARG A 95 -9.52 40.01 13.35
C ARG A 95 -8.45 41.03 12.96
N LEU A 96 -8.25 41.28 11.67
CA LEU A 96 -7.29 42.29 11.19
C LEU A 96 -7.72 43.70 11.60
N LYS A 97 -9.02 44.00 11.53
CA LYS A 97 -9.58 45.28 12.00
C LYS A 97 -9.38 45.47 13.50
N ASP A 98 -9.64 44.42 14.29
CA ASP A 98 -9.41 44.44 15.74
C ASP A 98 -7.94 44.64 16.10
N LEU A 99 -7.03 43.95 15.40
CA LEU A 99 -5.58 44.13 15.58
C LEU A 99 -5.12 45.54 15.20
N LYS A 100 -5.61 46.11 14.10
CA LYS A 100 -5.32 47.51 13.70
C LYS A 100 -5.81 48.51 14.75
N MET A 101 -7.00 48.30 15.33
CA MET A 101 -7.53 49.15 16.40
C MET A 101 -6.70 49.04 17.69
N GLN A 102 -6.31 47.83 18.09
CA GLN A 102 -5.44 47.61 19.26
C GLN A 102 -4.06 48.26 19.06
N ASN A 103 -3.45 48.11 17.88
CA ASN A 103 -2.16 48.72 17.57
C ASN A 103 -2.23 50.27 17.66
N LYS A 104 -3.29 50.87 17.11
CA LYS A 104 -3.51 52.33 17.20
C LYS A 104 -3.74 52.84 18.63
N LYS A 105 -4.34 52.02 19.51
CA LYS A 105 -4.47 52.33 20.94
C LYS A 105 -3.12 52.30 21.65
N LEU A 106 -2.27 51.31 21.34
CA LEU A 106 -0.92 51.18 21.90
C LEU A 106 0.03 52.30 21.44
N GLN A 107 -0.16 52.84 20.23
CA GLN A 107 0.65 53.97 19.73
C GLN A 107 0.24 55.35 20.28
N LYS A 108 -0.90 55.45 20.96
CA LYS A 108 -1.41 56.70 21.55
C LYS A 108 -1.26 56.77 23.07
N SER A 109 -0.73 55.72 23.69
CA SER A 109 -0.38 55.67 25.11
C SER A 109 1.14 55.78 25.27
#